data_AF-A0A1C6DLI2-F1
#
_entry.id   AF-A0A1C6DLI2-F1
#
_cell.length_a   1.000
_cell.length_b   1.000
_cell.length_c   1.000
_cell.angle_alpha   90.00
_cell.angle_beta   90.00
_cell.angle_gamma   90.00
#
_symmetry.space_group_name_H-M   'P 1'
#
loop_
_entity.id
_entity.type
_entity.pdbx_description
1 polymer ?
#
loop_
_entity_poly.entity_id
_entity_poly.type
_entity_poly.pdbx_seq_one_letter_code
_entity_poly.pdbx_strand_id
1 'polypeptide(L)'
;MNDAEIVSKELEREYTTDKLRTWIAELAKQDAMWKFYKSPAFRRLRAAVLRTQHYECQLCKEHGRIQAADTVHHVKHVRDYPELALSAYYYEQGTKRRQLVAICKECHALEHPEKLKNHKTESLTVERW
;
A
#
# COMPACT_ATOMS: atom_id res chain seq x y z
N MET A 1 3.64 -8.62 -19.06
CA MET A 1 3.44 -7.73 -17.90
C MET A 1 2.17 -8.14 -17.18
N ASN A 2 2.14 -8.14 -15.86
CA ASN A 2 0.89 -8.40 -15.10
C ASN A 2 0.02 -7.12 -15.02
N ASP A 3 -1.22 -7.26 -14.54
CA ASP A 3 -2.19 -6.17 -14.42
C ASP A 3 -1.64 -4.99 -13.61
N ALA A 4 -0.97 -5.25 -12.48
CA ALA A 4 -0.34 -4.19 -11.68
C ALA A 4 0.78 -3.44 -12.42
N GLU A 5 1.58 -4.13 -13.24
CA GLU A 5 2.61 -3.50 -14.09
C GLU A 5 2.01 -2.65 -15.21
N ILE A 6 0.93 -3.13 -15.83
CA ILE A 6 0.23 -2.39 -16.89
C ILE A 6 -0.29 -1.08 -16.32
N VAL A 7 -1.02 -1.13 -15.21
CA VAL A 7 -1.55 0.06 -14.55
C VAL A 7 -0.45 1.00 -14.06
N SER A 8 0.67 0.46 -13.55
CA SER A 8 1.83 1.30 -13.16
C SER A 8 2.38 2.07 -14.36
N LYS A 9 2.60 1.41 -15.50
CA LYS A 9 3.11 2.06 -16.71
C LYS A 9 2.15 3.09 -17.31
N GLU A 10 0.84 2.86 -17.17
CA GLU A 10 -0.16 3.86 -17.56
C GLU A 10 -0.10 5.09 -16.66
N LEU A 11 -0.02 4.88 -15.34
CA LEU A 11 0.10 5.96 -14.36
C LEU A 11 1.40 6.74 -14.50
N GLU A 12 2.52 6.10 -14.84
CA GLU A 12 3.79 6.79 -15.13
C GLU A 12 3.68 7.77 -16.32
N ARG A 13 2.81 7.48 -17.30
CA ARG A 13 2.55 8.38 -18.44
C ARG A 13 1.67 9.55 -18.04
N GLU A 14 0.69 9.31 -17.16
CA GLU A 14 -0.22 10.35 -16.63
C GLU A 14 0.47 11.26 -15.60
N TYR A 15 1.31 10.67 -14.75
CA TYR A 15 2.03 11.28 -13.64
C TYR A 15 3.54 11.09 -13.83
N THR A 16 4.17 12.07 -14.49
CA THR A 16 5.64 12.09 -14.58
C THR A 16 6.26 12.14 -13.18
N THR A 17 7.50 11.67 -13.05
CA THR A 17 8.26 11.65 -11.79
C THR A 17 8.21 13.00 -11.06
N ASP A 18 8.45 14.10 -11.76
CA ASP A 18 8.47 15.43 -11.16
C ASP A 18 7.07 15.90 -10.71
N LYS A 19 6.03 15.60 -11.49
CA LYS A 19 4.64 15.88 -11.11
C LYS A 19 4.24 15.10 -9.86
N LEU A 20 4.59 13.82 -9.81
CA LEU A 20 4.28 12.96 -8.67
C LEU A 20 5.03 13.42 -7.41
N ARG A 21 6.32 13.74 -7.53
CA ARG A 21 7.13 14.31 -6.45
C ARG A 21 6.54 15.60 -5.89
N THR A 22 6.18 16.52 -6.77
CA THR A 22 5.58 17.81 -6.39
C THR A 22 4.25 17.60 -5.68
N TRP A 23 3.39 16.75 -6.25
CA TRP A 23 2.07 16.45 -5.67
C TRP A 23 2.17 15.84 -4.26
N ILE A 24 3.04 14.85 -4.07
CA ILE A 24 3.24 14.23 -2.74
C ILE A 24 3.83 15.23 -1.74
N ALA A 25 4.83 16.03 -2.15
CA ALA A 25 5.44 17.03 -1.29
C ALA A 25 4.43 18.09 -0.81
N GLU A 26 3.56 18.57 -1.72
CA GLU A 26 2.48 19.51 -1.38
C GLU A 26 1.47 18.90 -0.40
N LEU A 27 1.06 17.65 -0.63
CA LEU A 27 0.16 16.94 0.28
C LEU A 27 0.79 16.72 1.65
N ALA A 28 2.08 16.38 1.71
CA ALA A 28 2.79 16.22 2.97
C ALA A 28 2.88 17.54 3.74
N LYS A 29 3.18 18.65 3.05
CA LYS A 29 3.23 20.00 3.65
C LYS A 29 1.89 20.44 4.23
N GLN A 30 0.78 20.02 3.62
CA GLN A 30 -0.58 20.34 4.05
C GLN A 30 -1.16 19.34 5.06
N ASP A 31 -0.39 18.34 5.50
CA ASP A 31 -0.86 17.18 6.26
C ASP A 31 -2.10 16.50 5.63
N ALA A 32 -2.15 16.48 4.30
CA ALA A 32 -3.30 16.04 3.51
C ALA A 32 -3.02 14.73 2.75
N MET A 33 -2.09 13.90 3.23
CA MET A 33 -1.70 12.63 2.57
C MET A 33 -2.87 11.67 2.33
N TRP A 34 -3.93 11.76 3.13
CA TRP A 34 -5.16 11.00 2.91
C TRP A 34 -5.77 11.23 1.51
N LYS A 35 -5.54 12.40 0.89
CA LYS A 35 -6.00 12.71 -0.48
C LYS A 35 -5.32 11.81 -1.52
N PHE A 36 -4.03 11.51 -1.35
CA PHE A 36 -3.32 10.58 -2.22
C PHE A 36 -3.95 9.18 -2.15
N TYR A 37 -4.17 8.66 -0.94
CA TYR A 37 -4.75 7.34 -0.75
C TYR A 37 -6.22 7.23 -1.21
N LYS A 38 -6.94 8.35 -1.27
CA LYS A 38 -8.30 8.42 -1.84
C LYS A 38 -8.32 8.72 -3.35
N SER A 39 -7.17 9.04 -3.96
CA SER A 39 -7.10 9.44 -5.36
C SER A 39 -7.55 8.31 -6.30
N PRO A 40 -8.15 8.63 -7.47
CA PRO A 40 -8.51 7.64 -8.47
C PRO A 40 -7.29 6.82 -8.94
N ALA A 41 -6.15 7.48 -9.12
CA ALA A 41 -4.89 6.86 -9.53
C ALA A 41 -4.46 5.74 -8.56
N PHE A 42 -4.38 6.05 -7.26
CA PHE A 42 -3.98 5.06 -6.27
C PHE A 42 -5.02 3.94 -6.12
N ARG A 43 -6.32 4.26 -6.16
CA ARG A 43 -7.38 3.25 -6.10
C ARG A 43 -7.32 2.27 -7.27
N ARG A 44 -7.03 2.77 -8.49
CA ARG A 44 -6.84 1.97 -9.70
C ARG A 44 -5.66 1.00 -9.52
N LEU A 45 -4.51 1.52 -9.11
CA LEU A 45 -3.31 0.72 -8.86
C LEU A 45 -3.53 -0.32 -7.77
N ARG A 46 -4.13 0.08 -6.64
CA ARG A 46 -4.45 -0.82 -5.52
C ARG A 46 -5.31 -2.00 -5.95
N ALA A 47 -6.35 -1.75 -6.76
CA ALA A 47 -7.21 -2.82 -7.27
C ALA A 47 -6.43 -3.78 -8.18
N ALA A 48 -5.56 -3.26 -9.05
CA ALA A 48 -4.72 -4.08 -9.92
C ALA A 48 -3.70 -4.94 -9.14
N VAL A 49 -3.10 -4.37 -8.08
CA VAL A 49 -2.20 -5.10 -7.18
C VAL A 49 -2.93 -6.22 -6.45
N LEU A 50 -4.11 -5.94 -5.89
CA LEU A 50 -4.93 -6.97 -5.21
C LEU A 50 -5.27 -8.11 -6.16
N ARG A 51 -5.73 -7.82 -7.39
CA ARG A 51 -6.01 -8.86 -8.40
C ARG A 51 -4.75 -9.66 -8.77
N THR A 52 -3.64 -8.97 -9.04
CA THR A 52 -2.35 -9.61 -9.40
C THR A 52 -1.84 -10.53 -8.30
N GLN A 53 -2.11 -10.19 -7.03
CA GLN A 53 -1.71 -10.97 -5.87
C GLN A 53 -2.85 -11.86 -5.34
N HIS A 54 -3.85 -12.14 -6.20
CA HIS A 54 -4.99 -13.04 -5.96
C HIS A 54 -5.82 -12.74 -4.71
N TYR A 55 -5.81 -11.49 -4.23
CA TYR A 55 -6.41 -11.10 -2.95
C TYR A 55 -5.87 -11.96 -1.78
N GLU A 56 -4.65 -12.46 -1.88
CA GLU A 56 -3.98 -13.22 -0.82
C GLU A 56 -3.02 -12.30 -0.04
N CYS A 57 -3.06 -12.38 1.30
CA CYS A 57 -2.08 -11.72 2.15
C CYS A 57 -0.71 -12.35 1.92
N GLN A 58 0.22 -11.60 1.32
CA GLN A 58 1.54 -12.12 0.97
C GLN A 58 2.37 -12.46 2.20
N LEU A 59 2.25 -11.68 3.28
CA LEU A 59 2.95 -11.97 4.54
C LEU A 59 2.41 -13.25 5.21
N CYS A 60 1.09 -13.44 5.24
CA CYS A 60 0.53 -14.71 5.74
C CYS A 60 0.98 -15.90 4.89
N LYS A 61 1.01 -15.73 3.57
CA LYS A 61 1.45 -16.75 2.61
C LYS A 61 2.89 -17.18 2.83
N GLU A 62 3.79 -16.24 3.12
CA GLU A 62 5.19 -16.52 3.48
C GLU A 62 5.31 -17.39 4.73
N HIS A 63 4.35 -17.29 5.66
CA HIS A 63 4.24 -18.13 6.86
C HIS A 63 3.37 -19.39 6.66
N GLY A 64 3.00 -19.74 5.43
CA GLY A 64 2.16 -20.92 5.14
C GLY A 64 0.69 -20.78 5.56
N ARG A 65 0.21 -19.56 5.83
CA ARG A 65 -1.18 -19.27 6.20
C ARG A 65 -1.95 -18.69 5.01
N ILE A 66 -3.21 -19.09 4.88
CA ILE A 66 -4.13 -18.55 3.87
C ILE A 66 -5.00 -17.50 4.54
N GLN A 67 -4.84 -16.24 4.13
CA GLN A 67 -5.63 -15.12 4.63
C GLN A 67 -5.95 -14.18 3.47
N ALA A 68 -7.19 -13.70 3.39
CA ALA A 68 -7.57 -12.71 2.39
C ALA A 68 -6.90 -11.35 2.66
N ALA A 69 -6.36 -10.74 1.60
CA ALA A 69 -5.90 -9.36 1.59
C ALA A 69 -7.03 -8.44 1.15
N ASP A 70 -7.32 -7.43 1.96
CA ASP A 70 -8.28 -6.38 1.61
C ASP A 70 -7.61 -5.04 1.34
N THR A 71 -6.30 -4.92 1.60
CA THR A 71 -5.50 -3.70 1.40
C THR A 71 -4.11 -3.98 0.85
N VAL A 72 -3.40 -2.91 0.51
CA VAL A 72 -2.00 -2.95 0.07
C VAL A 72 -1.14 -2.10 0.98
N HIS A 73 0.10 -2.51 1.18
CA HIS A 73 1.13 -1.78 1.91
C HIS A 73 2.25 -1.32 0.96
N HIS A 74 2.74 -0.10 1.18
CA HIS A 74 3.90 0.46 0.49
C HIS A 74 5.19 0.04 1.21
N VAL A 75 6.04 -0.75 0.54
CA VAL A 75 7.33 -1.21 1.08
C VAL A 75 8.28 -0.05 1.31
N LYS A 76 8.42 0.87 0.33
CA LYS A 76 9.12 2.13 0.53
C LYS A 76 8.09 3.22 0.84
N HIS A 77 8.26 3.92 1.97
CA HIS A 77 7.31 4.94 2.42
C HIS A 77 7.11 6.04 1.37
N VAL A 78 5.85 6.41 1.13
CA VAL A 78 5.46 7.38 0.08
C VAL A 78 6.09 8.76 0.30
N ARG A 79 6.31 9.18 1.55
CA ARG A 79 6.93 10.48 1.85
C ARG A 79 8.42 10.54 1.50
N ASP A 80 9.11 9.42 1.67
CA ASP A 80 10.57 9.32 1.43
C ASP A 80 10.88 8.98 -0.02
N TYR A 81 9.99 8.22 -0.68
CA TYR A 81 10.12 7.77 -2.06
C TYR A 81 8.87 8.13 -2.88
N PRO A 82 8.57 9.43 -3.04
CA PRO A 82 7.37 9.88 -3.74
C PRO A 82 7.30 9.42 -5.21
N GLU A 83 8.44 9.26 -5.89
CA GLU A 83 8.46 8.69 -7.26
C GLU A 83 7.93 7.25 -7.35
N LEU A 84 7.95 6.51 -6.24
CA LEU A 84 7.45 5.13 -6.18
C LEU A 84 5.98 5.05 -5.73
N ALA A 85 5.32 6.19 -5.47
CA ALA A 85 3.98 6.21 -4.86
C ALA A 85 2.92 5.49 -5.72
N LEU A 86 3.02 5.62 -7.04
CA LEU A 86 2.13 5.01 -8.04
C LEU A 86 2.79 3.87 -8.83
N SER A 87 3.78 3.20 -8.24
CA SER A 87 4.40 2.02 -8.84
C SER A 87 4.09 0.75 -8.04
N ALA A 88 3.81 -0.35 -8.75
CA ALA A 88 3.69 -1.67 -8.14
C ALA A 88 5.05 -2.32 -7.82
N TYR A 89 6.13 -1.89 -8.49
CA TYR A 89 7.47 -2.49 -8.37
C TYR A 89 8.57 -1.43 -8.38
N TYR A 90 9.70 -1.74 -7.74
CA TYR A 90 10.92 -0.94 -7.85
C TYR A 90 12.11 -1.86 -8.11
N TYR A 91 13.25 -1.27 -8.47
CA TYR A 91 14.50 -2.00 -8.67
C TYR A 91 15.51 -1.58 -7.61
N GLU A 92 16.10 -2.55 -6.94
CA GLU A 92 17.15 -2.35 -5.94
C GLU A 92 18.33 -3.24 -6.35
N GLN A 93 19.47 -2.62 -6.66
CA GLN A 93 20.67 -3.32 -7.14
C GLN A 93 20.37 -4.23 -8.36
N GLY A 94 19.53 -3.75 -9.30
CA GLY A 94 19.11 -4.51 -10.48
C GLY A 94 18.06 -5.60 -10.21
N THR A 95 17.74 -5.89 -8.94
CA THR A 95 16.71 -6.86 -8.58
C THR A 95 15.35 -6.19 -8.48
N LYS A 96 14.37 -6.74 -9.19
CA LYS A 96 12.99 -6.26 -9.11
C LYS A 96 12.34 -6.67 -7.79
N ARG A 97 11.72 -5.71 -7.11
CA ARG A 97 11.04 -5.87 -5.81
C ARG A 97 9.63 -5.31 -5.89
N ARG A 98 8.73 -5.80 -5.05
CA ARG A 98 7.36 -5.27 -4.94
C ARG A 98 7.40 -3.96 -4.15
N GLN A 99 6.84 -2.90 -4.73
CA GLN A 99 6.59 -1.66 -4.00
C GLN A 99 5.26 -1.73 -3.25
N LEU A 100 4.27 -2.44 -3.81
CA LEU A 100 2.96 -2.65 -3.21
C LEU A 100 2.73 -4.13 -2.91
N VAL A 101 2.40 -4.43 -1.66
CA VAL A 101 2.17 -5.80 -1.17
C VAL A 101 0.74 -5.91 -0.66
N ALA A 102 -0.04 -6.83 -1.21
CA ALA A 102 -1.38 -7.15 -0.75
C ALA A 102 -1.28 -7.86 0.61
N ILE A 103 -1.90 -7.29 1.63
CA ILE A 103 -1.86 -7.81 2.99
C ILE A 103 -3.24 -7.68 3.66
N CYS A 104 -3.46 -8.50 4.70
CA CYS A 104 -4.64 -8.36 5.56
C CYS A 104 -4.48 -7.17 6.53
N LYS A 105 -5.59 -6.74 7.14
CA LYS A 105 -5.60 -5.66 8.14
C LYS A 105 -4.65 -5.91 9.32
N GLU A 106 -4.58 -7.15 9.80
CA GLU A 106 -3.73 -7.51 10.94
C GLU A 106 -2.25 -7.32 10.60
N CYS A 107 -1.79 -7.90 9.48
CA CYS A 107 -0.44 -7.68 8.98
C CYS A 107 -0.17 -6.20 8.69
N HIS A 108 -1.15 -5.47 8.12
CA HIS A 108 -0.99 -4.04 7.87
C HIS A 108 -0.82 -3.22 9.16
N ALA A 109 -1.50 -3.61 10.24
CA ALA A 109 -1.36 -2.94 11.53
C ALA A 109 0.02 -3.19 12.16
N LEU A 110 0.59 -4.39 11.98
CA LEU A 110 1.94 -4.74 12.44
C LEU A 110 3.03 -3.94 11.73
N GLU A 111 2.87 -3.65 10.44
CA GLU A 111 3.78 -2.78 9.67
C GLU A 111 3.67 -1.29 10.06
N HIS A 112 2.62 -0.92 10.80
CA HIS A 112 2.39 0.44 11.30
C HIS A 112 2.25 0.45 12.83
N PRO A 113 3.31 0.14 13.59
CA PRO A 113 3.25 0.12 15.04
C PRO A 113 2.88 1.48 15.65
N GLU A 114 3.10 2.59 14.93
CA GLU A 114 2.64 3.92 15.32
C GLU A 114 1.10 4.03 15.39
N LYS A 115 0.36 3.22 14.62
CA LYS A 115 -1.11 3.20 14.60
C LYS A 115 -1.71 2.26 15.64
N LEU A 116 -0.94 1.27 16.13
CA LEU A 116 -1.36 0.35 17.18
C LEU A 116 -1.54 1.06 18.55
N LYS A 117 -0.87 2.20 18.76
CA LYS A 117 -0.88 2.92 20.05
C LYS A 117 -2.21 3.62 20.40
N ASN A 118 -3.14 3.73 19.45
CA ASN A 118 -4.41 4.46 19.65
C ASN A 118 -5.63 3.56 19.89
N HIS A 119 -5.45 2.25 20.02
CA HIS A 119 -6.53 1.32 20.36
C HIS A 119 -6.24 0.61 21.68
N LYS A 120 -6.34 1.34 22.80
CA LYS A 120 -6.81 0.71 24.03
C LYS A 120 -8.30 0.44 23.84
N THR A 121 -8.64 -0.65 23.18
CA THR A 121 -9.99 -1.21 23.31
C THR A 121 -10.08 -1.76 24.72
N GLU A 122 -10.72 -1.02 25.62
CA GLU A 122 -11.32 -1.63 26.80
C GLU A 122 -12.23 -2.76 26.30
N SER A 123 -11.89 -3.99 26.69
CA SER A 123 -12.69 -5.17 26.40
C SER A 123 -14.01 -5.06 27.18
N LEU A 124 -15.04 -4.52 26.55
CA LEU A 124 -16.42 -4.59 27.05
C LEU A 124 -17.11 -5.81 26.46
N THR A 125 -16.86 -6.98 27.05
CA THR A 125 -17.91 -7.98 27.30
C THR A 125 -17.40 -8.92 28.38
N VAL A 126 -17.96 -8.77 29.59
CA VAL A 126 -18.01 -9.88 30.55
C VAL A 126 -18.94 -10.91 29.92
N GLU A 127 -18.42 -12.08 29.57
CA GLU A 127 -19.24 -13.18 29.07
C GLU A 127 -20.37 -13.50 30.05
N ARG A 128 -21.59 -13.64 29.51
CA ARG A 128 -22.73 -14.17 30.22
C ARG A 128 -23.52 -15.11 29.30
N TRP A 129 -23.19 -16.39 29.46
CA TRP A 129 -23.93 -17.62 29.14
C TRP A 129 -24.07 -18.03 27.67
#